data_AF-A0A011T4Z8-F1
#
_entry.id   AF-A0A011T4Z8-F1
#
_cell.length_a   1.000
_cell.length_b   1.000
_cell.length_c   1.000
_cell.angle_alpha   90.00
_cell.angle_beta   90.00
_cell.angle_gamma   90.00
#
_symmetry.space_group_name_H-M   'P 1'
#
loop_
_entity.id
_entity.type
_entity.pdbx_description
1 polymer ?
#
loop_
_entity_poly.entity_id
_entity_poly.type
_entity_poly.pdbx_seq_one_letter_code
_entity_poly.pdbx_strand_id
1 'polypeptide(L)'
;MAGSEKEDTYTSAPIDAGTHAEDGSFLVLETIPDGKTQYLSYHLSEKAYDRAKAAGADMKLLDDASEPHLLAEYSFETKVLTTYPIWLRSNQTNFLKRKYGTIARISFEDEREMAVDKHIGLFFDLPTGFHRKPFEGFGVDPRIKYLIDAFRNLPGIVGITICEDDQISVNGEDVRLPVHIFDDARLNINRAHDAARDFANGEKMAYLKNLFLPYVVPGYEPDDFERPGIDLQDTVRSALAKRGIPRSRNTNNSAAVRTVMRQVVEIAQDDPVQLFELSEKIQLASLSALIEDMTKEMAKGHREAFWQTYFEENPFILKVLFGLPVVHYTSQATVGGMGLKRKGEKQADYLVKAGMLGNLAIVEIKTTETPLLTKDPYRPPHLYGPHPELTGGANQLVDQKLRLIKSIAAKKEEEEEEPNIQAWSVPCILIIGRLPEKKNEKRSFEIYRGSQKDVLIITFDELLAKLVALHEFLTTKPEEVDEDISKLV
;
A
#
# COMPACT_ATOMS: atom_id res chain seq x y z
N MET A 1 -37.61 -45.73 60.16
CA MET A 1 -37.66 -45.62 58.69
C MET A 1 -36.29 -45.18 58.24
N ALA A 2 -35.58 -46.09 57.57
CA ALA A 2 -34.26 -45.85 57.02
C ALA A 2 -34.39 -44.94 55.79
N GLY A 3 -33.79 -43.76 55.84
CA GLY A 3 -33.48 -42.97 54.65
C GLY A 3 -32.11 -43.43 54.18
N SER A 4 -32.06 -44.08 53.02
CA SER A 4 -30.80 -44.51 52.41
C SER A 4 -30.00 -43.27 52.00
N GLU A 5 -28.88 -43.04 52.68
CA GLU A 5 -27.74 -42.34 52.09
C GLU A 5 -27.32 -43.16 50.87
N LYS A 6 -27.48 -42.58 49.67
CA LYS A 6 -26.79 -43.07 48.49
C LYS A 6 -25.31 -42.76 48.71
N GLU A 7 -24.52 -43.80 48.94
CA GLU A 7 -23.07 -43.75 48.78
C GLU A 7 -22.75 -43.29 47.35
N ASP A 8 -22.29 -42.04 47.19
CA ASP A 8 -21.65 -41.56 45.97
C ASP A 8 -20.30 -42.28 45.81
N THR A 9 -20.37 -43.47 45.21
CA THR A 9 -19.21 -44.32 44.88
C THR A 9 -18.77 -44.03 43.44
N TYR A 10 -18.19 -42.85 43.20
CA TYR A 10 -17.41 -42.61 41.97
C TYR A 10 -15.97 -43.10 42.14
N THR A 11 -15.80 -44.42 42.32
CA THR A 11 -14.54 -45.10 41.95
C THR A 11 -14.76 -45.75 40.60
N SER A 12 -14.60 -45.00 39.51
CA SER A 12 -14.57 -45.60 38.19
C SER A 12 -13.21 -46.26 38.00
N ALA A 13 -13.18 -47.58 37.81
CA ALA A 13 -11.97 -48.27 37.35
C ALA A 13 -11.44 -47.60 36.06
N PRO A 14 -10.12 -47.63 35.81
CA PRO A 14 -9.54 -47.10 34.59
C PRO A 14 -10.25 -47.63 33.34
N ILE A 15 -10.62 -46.74 32.43
CA ILE A 15 -11.32 -47.07 31.19
C ILE A 15 -10.31 -47.05 30.05
N ASP A 16 -10.22 -48.15 29.30
CA ASP A 16 -9.49 -48.18 28.03
C ASP A 16 -10.15 -47.20 27.04
N ALA A 17 -9.41 -46.15 26.71
CA ALA A 17 -9.84 -45.07 25.82
C ALA A 17 -9.37 -45.28 24.36
N GLY A 18 -8.77 -46.45 24.07
CA GLY A 18 -8.38 -46.88 22.75
C GLY A 18 -6.88 -47.14 22.63
N THR A 19 -6.52 -47.87 21.57
CA THR A 19 -5.14 -48.20 21.20
C THR A 19 -4.82 -47.69 19.81
N HIS A 20 -3.66 -47.06 19.63
CA HIS A 20 -3.18 -46.55 18.36
C HIS A 20 -2.76 -47.71 17.45
N ALA A 21 -3.37 -47.80 16.28
CA ALA A 21 -3.20 -48.96 15.40
C ALA A 21 -1.77 -49.15 14.88
N GLU A 22 -1.01 -48.06 14.67
CA GLU A 22 0.31 -48.14 14.04
C GLU A 22 1.41 -48.58 15.00
N ASP A 23 1.39 -48.09 16.23
CA ASP A 23 2.48 -48.26 17.20
C ASP A 23 2.03 -48.91 18.51
N GLY A 24 0.74 -49.13 18.74
CA GLY A 24 0.24 -49.87 19.90
C GLY A 24 0.27 -49.08 21.21
N SER A 25 0.61 -47.79 21.19
CA SER A 25 0.39 -46.93 22.36
C SER A 25 -1.10 -46.80 22.65
N PHE A 26 -1.48 -46.60 23.90
CA PHE A 26 -2.89 -46.61 24.30
C PHE A 26 -3.24 -45.43 25.21
N LEU A 27 -4.53 -45.15 25.29
CA LEU A 27 -5.09 -44.08 26.12
C LEU A 27 -5.85 -44.70 27.27
N VAL A 28 -5.74 -44.07 28.45
CA VAL A 28 -6.50 -44.45 29.63
C VAL A 28 -7.25 -43.24 30.14
N LEU A 29 -8.55 -43.40 30.37
CA LEU A 29 -9.42 -42.42 31.01
C LEU A 29 -9.69 -42.86 32.45
N GLU A 30 -9.34 -42.01 33.41
CA GLU A 30 -9.52 -42.26 34.84
C GLU A 30 -10.28 -41.10 35.49
N THR A 31 -11.18 -41.42 36.42
CA THR A 31 -11.79 -40.41 37.32
C THR A 31 -11.16 -40.60 38.68
N ILE A 32 -10.56 -39.55 39.25
CA ILE A 32 -9.91 -39.62 40.57
C ILE A 32 -10.95 -39.92 41.66
N PRO A 33 -10.57 -40.62 42.75
CA PRO A 33 -11.50 -41.03 43.82
C PRO A 33 -12.27 -39.90 44.52
N ASP A 34 -11.90 -38.64 44.33
CA ASP A 34 -12.67 -37.49 44.82
C ASP A 34 -13.93 -37.21 43.97
N GLY A 35 -14.04 -37.87 42.80
CA GLY A 35 -15.13 -37.72 41.84
C GLY A 35 -15.14 -36.37 41.11
N LYS A 36 -14.09 -35.54 41.27
CA LYS A 36 -14.10 -34.14 40.80
C LYS A 36 -13.39 -33.90 39.49
N THR A 37 -12.49 -34.79 39.10
CA THR A 37 -11.66 -34.61 37.90
C THR A 37 -11.48 -35.91 37.13
N GLN A 38 -11.59 -35.83 35.80
CA GLN A 38 -11.18 -36.89 34.88
C GLN A 38 -9.81 -36.58 34.29
N TYR A 39 -8.98 -37.60 34.08
CA TYR A 39 -7.68 -37.51 33.43
C TYR A 39 -7.64 -38.45 32.23
N LEU A 40 -7.18 -37.94 31.10
CA LEU A 40 -6.86 -38.71 29.91
C LEU A 40 -5.35 -38.78 29.75
N SER A 41 -4.80 -39.98 29.91
CA SER A 41 -3.36 -40.22 29.88
C SER A 41 -2.96 -41.07 28.67
N TYR A 42 -1.80 -40.75 28.10
CA TYR A 42 -1.16 -41.51 27.03
C TYR A 42 -0.08 -42.43 27.59
N HIS A 43 -0.16 -43.69 27.23
CA HIS A 43 0.78 -44.73 27.61
C HIS A 43 1.61 -45.14 26.41
N LEU A 44 2.92 -44.95 26.52
CA LEU A 44 3.88 -45.29 25.48
C LEU A 44 4.03 -46.82 25.40
N SER A 45 3.94 -47.38 24.19
CA SER A 45 4.27 -48.78 23.95
C SER A 45 5.76 -48.97 23.62
N GLU A 46 6.26 -50.19 23.79
CA GLU A 46 7.62 -50.56 23.37
C GLU A 46 7.84 -50.30 21.87
N LYS A 47 6.84 -50.64 21.04
CA LYS A 47 6.91 -50.39 19.58
C LYS A 47 6.95 -48.89 19.24
N ALA A 48 6.22 -48.04 19.97
CA ALA A 48 6.29 -46.60 19.78
C ALA A 48 7.64 -46.02 20.24
N TYR A 49 8.18 -46.53 21.34
CA TYR A 49 9.52 -46.18 21.82
C TYR A 49 10.59 -46.49 20.76
N ASP A 50 10.59 -47.71 20.21
CA ASP A 50 11.56 -48.12 19.18
C ASP A 50 11.44 -47.27 17.91
N ARG A 51 10.21 -46.97 17.47
CA ARG A 51 9.96 -46.10 16.31
C ARG A 51 10.50 -44.69 16.55
N ALA A 52 10.25 -44.12 17.72
CA ALA A 52 10.68 -42.77 18.08
C ALA A 52 12.20 -42.68 18.19
N LYS A 53 12.84 -43.69 18.80
CA LYS A 53 14.29 -43.83 18.84
C LYS A 53 14.89 -43.89 17.43
N ALA A 54 14.32 -44.71 16.55
CA ALA A 54 14.77 -44.81 15.16
C ALA A 54 14.57 -43.50 14.37
N ALA A 55 13.52 -42.74 14.68
CA ALA A 55 13.24 -41.43 14.08
C ALA A 55 14.13 -40.30 14.62
N GLY A 56 14.94 -40.55 15.65
CA GLY A 56 15.79 -39.53 16.29
C GLY A 56 15.02 -38.58 17.21
N ALA A 57 14.01 -39.08 17.92
CA ALA A 57 13.33 -38.35 18.98
C ALA A 57 14.26 -38.12 20.19
N ASP A 58 13.83 -37.22 21.08
CA ASP A 58 14.60 -36.86 22.28
C ASP A 58 14.63 -38.03 23.28
N MET A 59 15.81 -38.63 23.47
CA MET A 59 15.98 -39.79 24.34
C MET A 59 15.59 -39.50 25.79
N LYS A 60 15.79 -38.26 26.27
CA LYS A 60 15.42 -37.92 27.65
C LYS A 60 13.90 -37.99 27.83
N LEU A 61 13.15 -37.43 26.87
CA LEU A 61 11.69 -37.48 26.91
C LEU A 61 11.15 -38.90 26.74
N LEU A 62 11.82 -39.73 25.94
CA LEU A 62 11.46 -41.14 25.78
C LEU A 62 11.69 -41.95 27.06
N ASP A 63 12.82 -41.74 27.72
CA ASP A 63 13.16 -42.45 28.94
C ASP A 63 12.27 -42.00 30.12
N ASP A 64 11.94 -40.70 30.19
CA ASP A 64 10.97 -40.15 31.16
C ASP A 64 9.53 -40.63 30.89
N ALA A 65 9.23 -41.15 29.68
CA ALA A 65 7.92 -41.66 29.29
C ALA A 65 7.57 -43.06 29.80
N SER A 66 8.35 -43.57 30.77
CA SER A 66 7.88 -44.66 31.62
C SER A 66 6.63 -44.30 32.41
N GLU A 67 6.41 -43.01 32.67
CA GLU A 67 5.18 -42.50 33.29
C GLU A 67 4.13 -42.09 32.24
N PRO A 68 2.83 -42.31 32.51
CA PRO A 68 1.76 -41.87 31.62
C PRO A 68 1.78 -40.37 31.39
N HIS A 69 1.68 -39.95 30.13
CA HIS A 69 1.66 -38.54 29.78
C HIS A 69 0.23 -38.00 29.84
N LEU A 70 -0.02 -37.00 30.69
CA LEU A 70 -1.31 -36.34 30.74
C LEU A 70 -1.58 -35.58 29.43
N LEU A 71 -2.67 -35.94 28.74
CA LEU A 71 -3.10 -35.27 27.52
C LEU A 71 -4.25 -34.30 27.75
N ALA A 72 -5.17 -34.63 28.64
CA ALA A 72 -6.27 -33.75 29.02
C ALA A 72 -6.78 -34.06 30.42
N GLU A 73 -7.33 -33.05 31.08
CA GLU A 73 -8.06 -33.14 32.33
C GLU A 73 -9.41 -32.42 32.21
N TYR A 74 -10.43 -32.92 32.87
CA TYR A 74 -11.75 -32.29 32.89
C TYR A 74 -12.22 -32.13 34.34
N SER A 75 -12.56 -30.90 34.72
CA SER A 75 -13.12 -30.58 36.05
C SER A 75 -14.64 -30.57 36.00
N PHE A 76 -15.29 -31.43 36.80
CA PHE A 76 -16.76 -31.45 36.90
C PHE A 76 -17.32 -30.20 37.57
N GLU A 77 -16.55 -29.59 38.49
CA GLU A 77 -16.97 -28.41 39.26
C GLU A 77 -17.03 -27.16 38.37
N THR A 78 -16.02 -26.97 37.53
CA THR A 78 -15.91 -25.78 36.66
C THR A 78 -16.36 -26.03 35.23
N LYS A 79 -16.62 -27.28 34.84
CA LYS A 79 -16.90 -27.71 33.45
C LYS A 79 -15.83 -27.25 32.46
N VAL A 80 -14.58 -27.28 32.89
CA VAL A 80 -13.43 -26.88 32.08
C VAL A 80 -12.68 -28.13 31.64
N LEU A 81 -12.49 -28.27 30.33
CA LEU A 81 -11.57 -29.22 29.73
C LEU A 81 -10.22 -28.53 29.50
N THR A 82 -9.16 -28.99 30.14
CA THR A 82 -7.80 -28.52 29.90
C THR A 82 -7.02 -29.58 29.13
N THR A 83 -6.43 -29.19 28.01
CA THR A 83 -5.61 -30.05 27.16
C THR A 83 -4.15 -29.67 27.23
N TYR A 84 -3.25 -30.63 27.02
CA TYR A 84 -1.80 -30.48 27.06
C TYR A 84 -1.19 -30.85 25.71
N PRO A 85 -1.03 -29.88 24.78
CA PRO A 85 -0.63 -30.15 23.40
C PRO A 85 0.81 -30.67 23.27
N ILE A 86 0.95 -31.96 22.97
CA ILE A 86 2.24 -32.63 22.66
C ILE A 86 2.19 -33.36 21.32
N TRP A 87 3.35 -33.59 20.71
CA TRP A 87 3.45 -34.38 19.47
C TRP A 87 3.38 -35.88 19.77
N LEU A 88 2.40 -36.59 19.19
CA LEU A 88 2.17 -38.02 19.45
C LEU A 88 2.45 -38.94 18.25
N ARG A 89 3.12 -38.42 17.21
CA ARG A 89 3.56 -39.25 16.08
C ARG A 89 4.93 -39.83 16.36
N SER A 90 4.98 -41.13 16.67
CA SER A 90 6.21 -41.86 17.02
C SER A 90 7.26 -41.94 15.90
N ASN A 91 6.95 -41.53 14.67
CA ASN A 91 7.89 -41.48 13.56
C ASN A 91 8.49 -40.08 13.31
N GLN A 92 8.35 -39.14 14.26
CA GLN A 92 8.84 -37.77 14.13
C GLN A 92 9.86 -37.44 15.23
N THR A 93 10.86 -36.60 14.88
CA THR A 93 11.92 -36.16 15.81
C THR A 93 11.40 -35.29 16.97
N ASN A 94 10.19 -34.75 16.85
CA ASN A 94 9.54 -33.91 17.85
C ASN A 94 8.59 -34.70 18.76
N PHE A 95 8.51 -36.03 18.65
CA PHE A 95 7.67 -36.88 19.48
C PHE A 95 7.83 -36.57 20.98
N LEU A 96 6.71 -36.53 21.70
CA LEU A 96 6.54 -36.11 23.11
C LEU A 96 6.92 -34.67 23.45
N LYS A 97 7.42 -33.86 22.50
CA LYS A 97 7.67 -32.44 22.74
C LYS A 97 6.36 -31.66 22.79
N ARG A 98 6.35 -30.58 23.58
CA ARG A 98 5.27 -29.58 23.59
C ARG A 98 5.15 -28.90 22.22
N LYS A 99 3.92 -28.65 21.77
CA LYS A 99 3.66 -28.02 20.46
C LYS A 99 3.93 -26.51 20.44
N TYR A 100 3.70 -25.81 21.56
CA TYR A 100 3.60 -24.33 21.58
C TYR A 100 4.61 -23.61 22.49
N GLY A 101 5.74 -24.23 22.82
CA GLY A 101 6.80 -23.59 23.62
C GLY A 101 6.37 -23.33 25.07
N THR A 102 6.26 -22.05 25.45
CA THR A 102 5.86 -21.64 26.81
C THR A 102 4.40 -21.92 27.11
N ILE A 103 3.54 -21.96 26.09
CA ILE A 103 2.13 -22.33 26.23
C ILE A 103 2.04 -23.85 26.39
N ALA A 104 1.84 -24.29 27.62
CA ALA A 104 1.81 -25.69 28.01
C ALA A 104 0.40 -26.29 27.98
N ARG A 105 -0.64 -25.47 28.16
CA ARG A 105 -2.04 -25.91 28.22
C ARG A 105 -2.99 -25.04 27.41
N ILE A 106 -4.07 -25.65 26.93
CA ILE A 106 -5.20 -24.95 26.30
C ILE A 106 -6.48 -25.48 26.94
N SER A 107 -7.24 -24.59 27.56
CA SER A 107 -8.47 -24.88 28.28
C SER A 107 -9.70 -24.42 27.51
N PHE A 108 -10.83 -25.08 27.72
CA PHE A 108 -12.11 -24.82 27.07
C PHE A 108 -13.20 -24.82 28.15
N GLU A 109 -13.93 -23.72 28.27
CA GLU A 109 -15.06 -23.59 29.20
C GLU A 109 -16.33 -24.21 28.63
N ASP A 110 -17.26 -24.56 29.53
CA ASP A 110 -18.58 -25.13 29.19
C ASP A 110 -18.52 -26.42 28.35
N GLU A 111 -17.44 -27.18 28.48
CA GLU A 111 -17.27 -28.47 27.83
C GLU A 111 -18.00 -29.59 28.55
N ARG A 112 -18.20 -30.71 27.84
CA ARG A 112 -18.77 -31.93 28.43
C ARG A 112 -17.67 -32.81 29.02
N GLU A 113 -18.08 -33.65 29.97
CA GLU A 113 -17.24 -34.72 30.49
C GLU A 113 -16.73 -35.63 29.36
N MET A 114 -15.52 -36.16 29.55
CA MET A 114 -14.91 -37.10 28.62
C MET A 114 -15.66 -38.43 28.68
N ALA A 115 -16.12 -38.90 27.52
CA ALA A 115 -16.82 -40.16 27.38
C ALA A 115 -16.22 -40.99 26.24
N VAL A 116 -16.04 -42.29 26.48
CA VAL A 116 -15.55 -43.24 25.48
C VAL A 116 -16.75 -43.85 24.75
N ASP A 117 -16.90 -43.57 23.46
CA ASP A 117 -17.88 -44.25 22.62
C ASP A 117 -17.32 -45.58 22.09
N LYS A 118 -18.16 -46.61 22.05
CA LYS A 118 -17.75 -47.97 21.64
C LYS A 118 -17.37 -48.10 20.17
N HIS A 119 -17.84 -47.21 19.29
CA HIS A 119 -17.63 -47.26 17.84
C HIS A 119 -16.62 -46.21 17.37
N ILE A 120 -16.68 -45.00 17.92
CA ILE A 120 -15.83 -43.88 17.48
C ILE A 120 -14.66 -43.57 18.44
N GLY A 121 -14.62 -44.19 19.61
CA GLY A 121 -13.63 -43.93 20.65
C GLY A 121 -13.88 -42.60 21.37
N LEU A 122 -12.81 -41.97 21.85
CA LEU A 122 -12.86 -40.67 22.50
C LEU A 122 -12.95 -39.53 21.46
N PHE A 123 -14.00 -38.71 21.57
CA PHE A 123 -14.23 -37.57 20.69
C PHE A 123 -14.52 -36.32 21.52
N PHE A 124 -13.95 -35.19 21.09
CA PHE A 124 -14.11 -33.90 21.75
C PHE A 124 -14.82 -32.92 20.82
N ASP A 125 -15.80 -32.18 21.33
CA ASP A 125 -16.55 -31.18 20.55
C ASP A 125 -15.88 -29.81 20.53
N LEU A 126 -14.55 -29.81 20.38
CA LEU A 126 -13.76 -28.58 20.44
C LEU A 126 -14.12 -27.61 19.29
N PRO A 127 -13.93 -26.29 19.50
CA PRO A 127 -14.14 -25.28 18.47
C PRO A 127 -13.43 -25.60 17.16
N THR A 128 -13.99 -25.09 16.05
CA THR A 128 -13.44 -25.34 14.71
C THR A 128 -11.99 -24.86 14.62
N GLY A 129 -11.10 -25.73 14.15
CA GLY A 129 -9.67 -25.45 14.05
C GLY A 129 -8.83 -26.15 15.12
N PHE A 130 -9.44 -26.71 16.17
CA PHE A 130 -8.75 -27.58 17.12
C PHE A 130 -8.78 -29.05 16.70
N HIS A 131 -7.70 -29.79 17.00
CA HIS A 131 -7.62 -31.23 16.79
C HIS A 131 -8.47 -31.97 17.82
N ARG A 132 -9.43 -32.77 17.33
CA ARG A 132 -10.42 -33.47 18.16
C ARG A 132 -10.05 -34.91 18.52
N LYS A 133 -8.95 -35.42 17.96
CA LYS A 133 -8.50 -36.81 18.16
C LYS A 133 -7.27 -36.85 19.05
N PRO A 134 -7.33 -37.46 20.25
CA PRO A 134 -6.22 -37.43 21.19
C PRO A 134 -4.93 -38.04 20.64
N PHE A 135 -4.97 -39.10 19.84
CA PHE A 135 -3.76 -39.69 19.22
C PHE A 135 -3.05 -38.80 18.19
N GLU A 136 -3.71 -37.78 17.63
CA GLU A 136 -3.04 -36.77 16.80
C GLU A 136 -2.27 -35.73 17.65
N GLY A 137 -2.44 -35.81 18.97
CA GLY A 137 -2.08 -34.79 19.94
C GLY A 137 -3.02 -33.59 19.84
N PHE A 138 -3.49 -33.08 20.99
CA PHE A 138 -4.27 -31.85 21.02
C PHE A 138 -3.51 -30.65 20.42
N GLY A 139 -4.24 -29.59 20.12
CA GLY A 139 -3.72 -28.36 19.53
C GLY A 139 -4.63 -27.83 18.44
N VAL A 140 -4.10 -26.98 17.57
CA VAL A 140 -4.80 -26.35 16.44
C VAL A 140 -4.21 -26.75 15.10
N ASP A 141 -5.01 -26.60 14.04
CA ASP A 141 -4.60 -26.76 12.64
C ASP A 141 -3.30 -25.97 12.38
N PRO A 142 -2.29 -26.57 11.73
CA PRO A 142 -0.99 -25.92 11.50
C PRO A 142 -1.07 -24.56 10.81
N ARG A 143 -2.11 -24.28 10.02
CA ARG A 143 -2.33 -22.99 9.36
C ARG A 143 -2.62 -21.86 10.33
N ILE A 144 -3.28 -22.17 11.45
CA ILE A 144 -3.72 -21.19 12.45
C ILE A 144 -2.95 -21.28 13.77
N LYS A 145 -1.88 -22.10 13.83
CA LYS A 145 -1.00 -22.21 15.00
C LYS A 145 -0.49 -20.87 15.53
N TYR A 146 -0.39 -19.87 14.63
CA TYR A 146 0.03 -18.52 14.97
C TYR A 146 -0.91 -17.80 15.95
N LEU A 147 -2.17 -18.24 16.07
CA LEU A 147 -3.09 -17.75 17.10
C LEU A 147 -2.61 -18.12 18.51
N ILE A 148 -1.99 -19.30 18.65
CA ILE A 148 -1.39 -19.74 19.91
C ILE A 148 0.00 -19.11 20.06
N ASP A 149 0.79 -19.11 18.98
CA ASP A 149 2.15 -18.58 19.01
C ASP A 149 2.22 -17.07 19.27
N ALA A 150 1.15 -16.33 19.02
CA ALA A 150 1.04 -14.91 19.35
C ALA A 150 1.22 -14.63 20.86
N PHE A 151 0.89 -15.59 21.71
CA PHE A 151 1.05 -15.50 23.17
C PHE A 151 2.33 -16.19 23.66
N ARG A 152 3.09 -16.82 22.77
CA ARG A 152 4.35 -17.49 23.12
C ARG A 152 5.37 -16.47 23.62
N ASN A 153 6.11 -16.83 24.65
CA ASN A 153 7.14 -16.02 25.31
C ASN A 153 6.63 -14.76 26.02
N LEU A 154 5.31 -14.59 26.21
CA LEU A 154 4.81 -13.57 27.12
C LEU A 154 5.19 -13.96 28.57
N PRO A 155 5.85 -13.06 29.33
CA PRO A 155 6.27 -13.37 30.69
C PRO A 155 5.09 -13.79 31.57
N GLY A 156 5.21 -14.94 32.23
CA GLY A 156 4.19 -15.47 33.14
C GLY A 156 3.00 -16.16 32.47
N ILE A 157 2.89 -16.16 31.14
CA ILE A 157 1.80 -16.84 30.45
C ILE A 157 2.20 -18.27 30.08
N VAL A 158 1.44 -19.24 30.59
CA VAL A 158 1.64 -20.67 30.31
C VAL A 158 0.41 -21.36 29.72
N GLY A 159 -0.75 -20.69 29.66
CA GLY A 159 -1.94 -21.28 29.06
C GLY A 159 -2.88 -20.28 28.40
N ILE A 160 -3.84 -20.84 27.68
CA ILE A 160 -4.90 -20.10 26.97
C ILE A 160 -6.22 -20.78 27.29
N THR A 161 -7.22 -20.01 27.72
CA THR A 161 -8.58 -20.48 27.97
C THR A 161 -9.49 -19.94 26.87
N ILE A 162 -10.11 -20.82 26.11
CA ILE A 162 -11.20 -20.48 25.19
C ILE A 162 -12.48 -20.32 26.01
N CYS A 163 -13.08 -19.13 25.95
CA CYS A 163 -14.23 -18.73 26.77
C CYS A 163 -15.31 -18.01 25.97
N GLU A 164 -16.42 -17.68 26.61
CA GLU A 164 -17.53 -16.90 26.04
C GLU A 164 -17.50 -15.41 26.45
N ASP A 165 -16.38 -14.93 27.02
CA ASP A 165 -16.24 -13.52 27.42
C ASP A 165 -16.34 -12.57 26.20
N ASP A 166 -16.62 -11.28 26.44
CA ASP A 166 -16.72 -10.29 25.36
C ASP A 166 -15.35 -9.82 24.83
N GLN A 167 -14.31 -9.86 25.67
CA GLN A 167 -12.99 -9.29 25.38
C GLN A 167 -11.88 -10.21 25.86
N ILE A 168 -10.71 -10.12 25.20
CA ILE A 168 -9.50 -10.82 25.66
C ILE A 168 -9.09 -10.25 27.03
N SER A 169 -8.79 -11.14 27.96
CA SER A 169 -8.27 -10.77 29.28
C SER A 169 -7.16 -11.73 29.74
N VAL A 170 -6.47 -11.39 30.82
CA VAL A 170 -5.46 -12.24 31.44
C VAL A 170 -5.89 -12.54 32.87
N ASN A 171 -5.90 -13.81 33.24
CA ASN A 171 -6.19 -14.26 34.59
C ASN A 171 -5.03 -15.15 35.09
N GLY A 172 -4.21 -14.59 35.98
CA GLY A 172 -3.01 -15.27 36.46
C GLY A 172 -2.05 -15.59 35.31
N GLU A 173 -1.84 -16.87 35.05
CA GLU A 173 -0.93 -17.36 34.00
C GLU A 173 -1.64 -17.71 32.67
N ASP A 174 -2.96 -17.51 32.61
CA ASP A 174 -3.79 -17.91 31.48
C ASP A 174 -4.36 -16.67 30.75
N VAL A 175 -4.24 -16.68 29.42
CA VAL A 175 -4.94 -15.72 28.56
C VAL A 175 -6.35 -16.25 28.31
N ARG A 176 -7.37 -15.47 28.67
CA ARG A 176 -8.76 -15.76 28.33
C ARG A 176 -9.05 -15.19 26.95
N LEU A 177 -9.31 -16.08 26.00
CA LEU A 177 -9.53 -15.78 24.58
C LEU A 177 -10.97 -16.14 24.20
N PRO A 178 -11.83 -15.14 23.99
CA PRO A 178 -13.19 -15.38 23.52
C PRO A 178 -13.27 -16.20 22.24
N VAL A 179 -14.19 -17.16 22.20
CA VAL A 179 -14.38 -18.06 21.04
C VAL A 179 -14.71 -17.29 19.77
N HIS A 180 -15.50 -16.21 19.87
CA HIS A 180 -15.86 -15.39 18.71
C HIS A 180 -14.65 -14.62 18.15
N ILE A 181 -13.75 -14.12 19.01
CA ILE A 181 -12.50 -13.46 18.58
C ILE A 181 -11.55 -14.47 17.95
N PHE A 182 -11.42 -15.66 18.54
CA PHE A 182 -10.66 -16.76 17.97
C PHE A 182 -11.18 -17.13 16.57
N ASP A 183 -12.50 -17.25 16.40
CA ASP A 183 -13.10 -17.65 15.12
C ASP A 183 -12.91 -16.59 14.03
N ASP A 184 -13.12 -15.31 14.34
CA ASP A 184 -12.86 -14.21 13.41
C ASP A 184 -11.38 -14.18 12.99
N ALA A 185 -10.45 -14.33 13.95
CA ALA A 185 -9.02 -14.36 13.65
C ALA A 185 -8.63 -15.59 12.80
N ARG A 186 -9.19 -16.76 13.11
CA ARG A 186 -9.04 -18.01 12.34
C ARG A 186 -9.50 -17.83 10.90
N LEU A 187 -10.68 -17.24 10.68
CA LEU A 187 -11.20 -16.97 9.35
C LEU A 187 -10.33 -15.97 8.58
N ASN A 188 -9.78 -14.96 9.24
CA ASN A 188 -8.88 -13.98 8.60
C ASN A 188 -7.56 -14.64 8.15
N ILE A 189 -6.95 -15.46 9.01
CA ILE A 189 -5.70 -16.18 8.69
C ILE A 189 -5.92 -17.14 7.52
N ASN A 190 -7.01 -17.92 7.54
CA ASN A 190 -7.31 -18.86 6.46
C ASN A 190 -7.49 -18.14 5.12
N ARG A 191 -8.24 -17.02 5.10
CA ARG A 191 -8.42 -16.24 3.86
C ARG A 191 -7.11 -15.67 3.32
N ALA A 192 -6.23 -15.21 4.20
CA ALA A 192 -4.91 -14.74 3.81
C ALA A 192 -4.02 -15.86 3.25
N HIS A 193 -4.08 -17.05 3.87
CA HIS A 193 -3.37 -18.24 3.40
C HIS A 193 -3.87 -18.67 2.02
N ASP A 194 -5.19 -18.74 1.83
CA ASP A 194 -5.80 -19.12 0.56
C ASP A 194 -5.41 -18.12 -0.55
N ALA A 195 -5.44 -16.81 -0.27
CA ALA A 195 -5.03 -15.79 -1.22
C ALA A 195 -3.54 -15.92 -1.62
N ALA A 196 -2.65 -16.21 -0.66
CA ALA A 196 -1.23 -16.46 -0.95
C ALA A 196 -1.03 -17.72 -1.80
N ARG A 197 -1.79 -18.78 -1.49
CA ARG A 197 -1.74 -20.04 -2.22
C ARG A 197 -2.24 -19.88 -3.66
N ASP A 198 -3.32 -19.14 -3.85
CA ASP A 198 -3.89 -18.85 -5.17
C ASP A 198 -2.95 -18.01 -6.02
N PHE A 199 -2.32 -16.98 -5.42
CA PHE A 199 -1.24 -16.22 -6.08
C PHE A 199 -0.12 -17.16 -6.54
N ALA A 200 0.41 -17.99 -5.63
CA ALA A 200 1.49 -18.92 -5.95
C ALA A 200 1.08 -19.97 -7.01
N ASN A 201 -0.19 -20.38 -7.04
CA ASN A 201 -0.70 -21.28 -8.08
C ASN A 201 -0.78 -20.60 -9.44
N GLY A 202 -1.13 -19.31 -9.48
CA GLY A 202 -1.07 -18.48 -10.69
C GLY A 202 0.34 -18.43 -11.27
N GLU A 203 1.34 -18.09 -10.43
CA GLU A 203 2.75 -18.04 -10.82
C GLU A 203 3.27 -19.38 -11.35
N LYS A 204 2.95 -20.48 -10.64
CA LYS A 204 3.32 -21.84 -11.09
C LYS A 204 2.69 -22.16 -12.44
N MET A 205 1.43 -21.80 -12.64
CA MET A 205 0.74 -22.08 -13.90
C MET A 205 1.34 -21.26 -15.05
N ALA A 206 1.65 -19.99 -14.84
CA ALA A 206 2.31 -19.14 -15.83
C ALA A 206 3.69 -19.72 -16.23
N TYR A 207 4.51 -20.09 -15.24
CA TYR A 207 5.79 -20.75 -15.47
C TYR A 207 5.65 -22.02 -16.31
N LEU A 208 4.73 -22.92 -15.93
CA LEU A 208 4.53 -24.19 -16.63
C LEU A 208 4.00 -23.98 -18.06
N LYS A 209 3.14 -22.98 -18.29
CA LYS A 209 2.66 -22.62 -19.63
C LYS A 209 3.81 -22.16 -20.52
N ASN A 210 4.62 -21.21 -20.04
CA ASN A 210 5.77 -20.72 -20.79
C ASN A 210 6.81 -21.80 -21.06
N LEU A 211 6.97 -22.74 -20.12
CA LEU A 211 7.90 -23.86 -20.29
C LEU A 211 7.38 -24.90 -21.29
N PHE A 212 6.11 -25.30 -21.22
CA PHE A 212 5.61 -26.46 -21.95
C PHE A 212 4.90 -26.12 -23.26
N LEU A 213 4.15 -25.02 -23.32
CA LEU A 213 3.33 -24.70 -24.50
C LEU A 213 4.14 -24.46 -25.79
N PRO A 214 5.38 -23.90 -25.77
CA PRO A 214 6.19 -23.78 -26.99
C PRO A 214 6.46 -25.12 -27.70
N TYR A 215 6.49 -26.22 -26.95
CA TYR A 215 6.75 -27.56 -27.50
C TYR A 215 5.49 -28.26 -28.02
N VAL A 216 4.30 -27.78 -27.64
CA VAL A 216 3.02 -28.47 -27.91
C VAL A 216 2.13 -27.66 -28.84
N VAL A 217 2.26 -26.33 -28.84
CA VAL A 217 1.43 -25.40 -29.60
C VAL A 217 2.29 -24.67 -30.63
N PRO A 218 2.20 -25.01 -31.94
CA PRO A 218 2.95 -24.32 -32.99
C PRO A 218 2.64 -22.82 -33.00
N GLY A 219 3.68 -21.99 -32.98
CA GLY A 219 3.54 -20.53 -32.99
C GLY A 219 3.17 -19.90 -31.65
N TYR A 220 3.21 -20.64 -30.54
CA TYR A 220 3.07 -20.06 -29.21
C TYR A 220 4.33 -19.28 -28.82
N GLU A 221 4.20 -17.97 -28.69
CA GLU A 221 5.25 -17.11 -28.13
C GLU A 221 5.10 -17.07 -26.61
N PRO A 222 6.14 -17.46 -25.83
CA PRO A 222 6.14 -17.28 -24.39
C PRO A 222 5.95 -15.80 -24.05
N ASP A 223 5.06 -15.53 -23.13
CA ASP A 223 4.89 -14.18 -22.59
C ASP A 223 6.01 -13.93 -21.57
N ASP A 224 6.62 -12.74 -21.59
CA ASP A 224 7.72 -12.37 -20.69
C ASP A 224 7.18 -12.22 -19.27
N PHE A 225 7.00 -13.34 -18.56
CA PHE A 225 6.61 -13.42 -17.15
C PHE A 225 5.80 -12.19 -16.72
N GLU A 226 4.61 -11.96 -17.32
CA GLU A 226 3.74 -10.87 -16.91
C GLU A 226 3.37 -11.17 -15.46
N ARG A 227 4.17 -10.65 -14.53
CA ARG A 227 3.85 -10.70 -13.11
C ARG A 227 2.46 -10.10 -13.05
N PRO A 228 1.48 -10.80 -12.45
CA PRO A 228 0.22 -10.16 -12.12
C PRO A 228 0.61 -8.84 -11.47
N GLY A 229 0.05 -7.71 -11.94
CA GLY A 229 0.35 -6.38 -11.36
C GLY A 229 -0.09 -6.22 -9.90
N ILE A 230 -0.31 -7.34 -9.22
CA ILE A 230 -0.77 -7.59 -7.88
C ILE A 230 0.45 -8.10 -7.10
N ASP A 231 0.90 -7.31 -6.14
CA ASP A 231 1.94 -7.73 -5.20
C ASP A 231 1.39 -8.78 -4.22
N LEU A 232 2.16 -9.84 -3.96
CA LEU A 232 1.82 -10.87 -2.97
C LEU A 232 1.64 -10.23 -1.58
N GLN A 233 2.48 -9.25 -1.23
CA GLN A 233 2.37 -8.57 0.06
C GLN A 233 1.02 -7.85 0.20
N ASP A 234 0.60 -7.14 -0.83
CA ASP A 234 -0.69 -6.45 -0.85
C ASP A 234 -1.89 -7.41 -0.88
N THR A 235 -1.76 -8.54 -1.58
CA THR A 235 -2.76 -9.60 -1.62
C THR A 235 -3.04 -10.15 -0.22
N VAL A 236 -1.98 -10.53 0.49
CA VAL A 236 -2.07 -11.09 1.84
C VAL A 236 -2.59 -10.05 2.83
N ARG A 237 -2.05 -8.82 2.80
CA ARG A 237 -2.50 -7.74 3.71
C ARG A 237 -3.97 -7.38 3.50
N SER A 238 -4.41 -7.31 2.25
CA SER A 238 -5.80 -7.00 1.93
C SER A 238 -6.74 -8.12 2.39
N ALA A 239 -6.33 -9.38 2.27
CA ALA A 239 -7.09 -10.53 2.74
C ALA A 239 -7.21 -10.57 4.28
N LEU A 240 -6.17 -10.14 5.00
CA LEU A 240 -6.20 -9.99 6.47
C LEU A 240 -7.11 -8.84 6.92
N ALA A 241 -7.17 -7.73 6.16
CA ALA A 241 -7.81 -6.49 6.60
C ALA A 241 -9.32 -6.36 6.30
N LYS A 242 -9.93 -7.22 5.46
CA LYS A 242 -11.33 -7.07 5.03
C LYS A 242 -12.11 -8.37 5.08
N ARG A 243 -13.41 -8.32 5.40
CA ARG A 243 -14.43 -9.30 4.93
C ARG A 243 -14.75 -9.01 3.46
N GLY A 244 -14.26 -9.85 2.56
CA GLY A 244 -14.73 -9.93 1.16
C GLY A 244 -14.24 -8.84 0.17
N ILE A 245 -13.99 -9.31 -1.05
CA ILE A 245 -13.76 -8.60 -2.33
C ILE A 245 -12.30 -8.15 -2.59
N PRO A 246 -11.63 -8.70 -3.63
CA PRO A 246 -10.36 -8.21 -4.16
C PRO A 246 -10.43 -6.75 -4.58
N ARG A 247 -9.35 -6.00 -4.36
CA ARG A 247 -9.25 -4.58 -4.71
C ARG A 247 -9.29 -4.35 -6.24
N SER A 248 -9.88 -3.22 -6.63
CA SER A 248 -10.04 -2.77 -8.03
C SER A 248 -8.69 -2.50 -8.72
N ARG A 249 -8.66 -2.63 -10.06
CA ARG A 249 -7.51 -2.37 -10.94
C ARG A 249 -6.80 -1.04 -10.67
N ASN A 250 -7.54 0.02 -10.29
CA ASN A 250 -6.96 1.35 -10.02
C ASN A 250 -6.10 1.40 -8.75
N THR A 251 -6.41 0.57 -7.74
CA THR A 251 -5.60 0.48 -6.52
C THR A 251 -4.30 -0.30 -6.73
N ASN A 252 -4.24 -1.17 -7.74
CA ASN A 252 -3.06 -1.97 -8.07
C ASN A 252 -1.99 -1.11 -8.77
N ASN A 253 -2.39 -0.27 -9.73
CA ASN A 253 -1.46 0.68 -10.38
C ASN A 253 -0.85 1.63 -9.35
N SER A 254 -1.65 2.12 -8.40
CA SER A 254 -1.17 3.00 -7.33
C SER A 254 -0.18 2.31 -6.40
N ALA A 255 -0.32 1.00 -6.17
CA ALA A 255 0.60 0.21 -5.37
C ALA A 255 1.92 -0.03 -6.11
N ALA A 256 1.87 -0.41 -7.39
CA ALA A 256 3.04 -0.58 -8.23
C ALA A 256 3.87 0.72 -8.30
N VAL A 257 3.21 1.87 -8.54
CA VAL A 257 3.88 3.18 -8.53
C VAL A 257 4.52 3.49 -7.17
N ARG A 258 3.85 3.21 -6.05
CA ARG A 258 4.44 3.40 -4.71
C ARG A 258 5.66 2.52 -4.48
N THR A 259 5.66 1.29 -4.99
CA THR A 259 6.81 0.38 -4.88
C THR A 259 7.99 0.90 -5.68
N VAL A 260 7.79 1.30 -6.94
CA VAL A 260 8.83 1.93 -7.77
C VAL A 260 9.38 3.19 -7.09
N MET A 261 8.51 4.06 -6.58
CA MET A 261 8.92 5.28 -5.85
C MET A 261 9.81 4.96 -4.64
N ARG A 262 9.51 3.90 -3.89
CA ARG A 262 10.30 3.49 -2.73
C ARG A 262 11.67 2.93 -3.12
N GLN A 263 11.77 2.28 -4.28
CA GLN A 263 12.99 1.61 -4.76
C GLN A 263 13.82 2.49 -5.71
N VAL A 264 13.39 3.71 -6.01
CA VAL A 264 14.04 4.54 -7.05
C VAL A 264 15.53 4.77 -6.79
N VAL A 265 15.96 4.84 -5.52
CA VAL A 265 17.37 5.01 -5.13
C VAL A 265 18.17 3.73 -5.37
N GLU A 266 17.60 2.56 -5.09
CA GLU A 266 18.24 1.26 -5.35
C GLU A 266 18.37 1.04 -6.87
N ILE A 267 17.30 1.30 -7.63
CA ILE A 267 17.32 1.22 -9.11
C ILE A 267 18.37 2.18 -9.69
N ALA A 268 18.48 3.40 -9.16
CA ALA A 268 19.50 4.37 -9.61
C ALA A 268 20.94 3.87 -9.40
N GLN A 269 21.17 3.06 -8.37
CA GLN A 269 22.49 2.51 -8.04
C GLN A 269 22.81 1.26 -8.88
N ASP A 270 21.82 0.37 -9.04
CA ASP A 270 22.01 -0.92 -9.69
C ASP A 270 21.93 -0.83 -11.22
N ASP A 271 20.99 -0.05 -11.75
CA ASP A 271 20.78 0.15 -13.19
C ASP A 271 20.30 1.58 -13.51
N PRO A 272 21.23 2.55 -13.55
CA PRO A 272 20.90 3.93 -13.86
C PRO A 272 20.30 4.11 -15.26
N VAL A 273 20.64 3.25 -16.23
CA VAL A 273 20.16 3.34 -17.61
C VAL A 273 18.66 3.06 -17.65
N GLN A 274 18.21 1.96 -17.01
CA GLN A 274 16.78 1.65 -16.91
C GLN A 274 15.99 2.76 -16.19
N LEU A 275 16.57 3.39 -15.16
CA LEU A 275 15.92 4.50 -14.48
C LEU A 275 15.75 5.72 -15.40
N PHE A 276 16.76 6.04 -16.21
CA PHE A 276 16.66 7.11 -17.20
C PHE A 276 15.58 6.82 -18.24
N GLU A 277 15.55 5.60 -18.80
CA GLU A 277 14.50 5.20 -19.75
C GLU A 277 13.10 5.27 -19.13
N LEU A 278 12.96 4.86 -17.87
CA LEU A 278 11.69 4.95 -17.14
C LEU A 278 11.28 6.42 -16.93
N SER A 279 12.22 7.27 -16.52
CA SER A 279 11.98 8.70 -16.36
C SER A 279 11.55 9.35 -17.68
N GLU A 280 12.22 9.02 -18.79
CA GLU A 280 11.88 9.51 -20.13
C GLU A 280 10.46 9.10 -20.53
N LYS A 281 10.11 7.81 -20.39
CA LYS A 281 8.77 7.29 -20.67
C LYS A 281 7.70 7.98 -19.80
N ILE A 282 7.97 8.20 -18.51
CA ILE A 282 7.05 8.91 -17.61
C ILE A 282 6.88 10.36 -18.06
N GLN A 283 7.97 11.05 -18.42
CA GLN A 283 7.92 12.45 -18.88
C GLN A 283 7.10 12.58 -20.17
N LEU A 284 7.33 11.71 -21.14
CA LEU A 284 6.57 11.68 -22.40
C LEU A 284 5.08 11.42 -22.15
N ALA A 285 4.76 10.38 -21.37
CA ALA A 285 3.37 10.06 -21.04
C ALA A 285 2.67 11.20 -20.28
N SER A 286 3.36 11.82 -19.33
CA SER A 286 2.83 12.96 -18.56
C SER A 286 2.60 14.19 -19.45
N LEU A 287 3.53 14.48 -20.36
CA LEU A 287 3.40 15.59 -21.29
C LEU A 287 2.27 15.36 -22.30
N SER A 288 2.11 14.14 -22.81
CA SER A 288 0.98 13.78 -23.68
C SER A 288 -0.36 13.97 -22.98
N ALA A 289 -0.49 13.48 -21.74
CA ALA A 289 -1.71 13.64 -20.95
C ALA A 289 -2.02 15.12 -20.67
N LEU A 290 -0.99 15.91 -20.37
CA LEU A 290 -1.11 17.35 -20.15
C LEU A 290 -1.56 18.11 -21.41
N ILE A 291 -1.02 17.77 -22.58
CA ILE A 291 -1.43 18.36 -23.86
C ILE A 291 -2.90 18.07 -24.14
N GLU A 292 -3.33 16.81 -23.98
CA GLU A 292 -4.71 16.40 -24.20
C GLU A 292 -5.67 17.15 -23.25
N ASP A 293 -5.32 17.19 -21.96
CA ASP A 293 -6.10 17.84 -20.92
C ASP A 293 -6.20 19.36 -21.16
N MET A 294 -5.08 20.04 -21.40
CA MET A 294 -5.08 21.49 -21.66
C MET A 294 -5.89 21.82 -22.92
N THR A 295 -5.77 21.01 -23.98
CA THR A 295 -6.57 21.17 -25.22
C THR A 295 -8.06 21.11 -24.91
N LYS A 296 -8.48 20.13 -24.09
CA LYS A 296 -9.87 19.93 -23.70
C LYS A 296 -10.40 21.06 -22.81
N GLU A 297 -9.65 21.48 -21.81
CA GLU A 297 -10.07 22.57 -20.91
C GLU A 297 -10.13 23.91 -21.65
N MET A 298 -9.21 24.16 -22.59
CA MET A 298 -9.26 25.36 -23.43
C MET A 298 -10.60 25.49 -24.14
N ALA A 299 -11.21 24.39 -24.61
CA ALA A 299 -12.48 24.39 -25.34
C ALA A 299 -13.72 24.77 -24.51
N LYS A 300 -13.62 24.86 -23.18
CA LYS A 300 -14.77 25.02 -22.27
C LYS A 300 -15.02 26.45 -21.78
N GLY A 301 -14.17 27.42 -22.17
CA GLY A 301 -14.38 28.84 -21.84
C GLY A 301 -14.34 29.14 -20.34
N HIS A 302 -13.35 28.60 -19.63
CA HIS A 302 -13.22 28.79 -18.18
C HIS A 302 -12.93 30.23 -17.76
N ARG A 303 -13.28 30.55 -16.51
CA ARG A 303 -12.94 31.82 -15.86
C ARG A 303 -11.47 31.85 -15.46
N GLU A 304 -10.95 33.04 -15.17
CA GLU A 304 -9.55 33.28 -14.80
C GLU A 304 -9.09 32.42 -13.60
N ALA A 305 -9.92 32.34 -12.55
CA ALA A 305 -9.62 31.55 -11.35
C ALA A 305 -9.37 30.06 -11.64
N PHE A 306 -10.06 29.49 -12.63
CA PHE A 306 -9.80 28.12 -13.05
C PHE A 306 -8.41 27.99 -13.66
N TRP A 307 -8.01 28.92 -14.54
CA TRP A 307 -6.69 28.88 -15.17
C TRP A 307 -5.58 29.07 -14.15
N GLN A 308 -5.78 29.92 -13.14
CA GLN A 308 -4.87 30.03 -12.00
C GLN A 308 -4.73 28.67 -11.28
N THR A 309 -5.83 28.03 -10.87
CA THR A 309 -5.72 26.69 -10.27
C THR A 309 -5.06 25.67 -11.21
N TYR A 310 -5.37 25.73 -12.49
CA TYR A 310 -4.81 24.84 -13.51
C TYR A 310 -3.29 24.94 -13.64
N PHE A 311 -2.74 26.16 -13.70
CA PHE A 311 -1.29 26.37 -13.80
C PHE A 311 -0.56 26.13 -12.47
N GLU A 312 -1.24 26.24 -11.32
CA GLU A 312 -0.72 25.81 -10.01
C GLU A 312 -0.53 24.30 -9.94
N GLU A 313 -1.52 23.55 -10.42
CA GLU A 313 -1.48 22.08 -10.44
C GLU A 313 -0.53 21.55 -11.52
N ASN A 314 -0.24 22.35 -12.56
CA ASN A 314 0.61 21.99 -13.69
C ASN A 314 1.80 22.95 -13.88
N PRO A 315 2.73 23.05 -12.91
CA PRO A 315 3.82 24.03 -12.93
C PRO A 315 4.80 23.82 -14.09
N PHE A 316 4.86 22.62 -14.66
CA PHE A 316 5.67 22.30 -15.84
C PHE A 316 5.36 23.22 -17.02
N ILE A 317 4.09 23.61 -17.22
CA ILE A 317 3.70 24.50 -18.32
C ILE A 317 4.43 25.85 -18.22
N LEU A 318 4.54 26.38 -17.00
CA LEU A 318 5.24 27.64 -16.75
C LEU A 318 6.76 27.47 -16.92
N LYS A 319 7.35 26.30 -16.61
CA LYS A 319 8.79 26.06 -16.83
C LYS A 319 9.18 26.21 -18.31
N VAL A 320 8.33 25.73 -19.21
CA VAL A 320 8.53 25.84 -20.67
C VAL A 320 8.56 27.31 -21.12
N LEU A 321 7.84 28.20 -20.44
CA LEU A 321 7.83 29.64 -20.76
C LEU A 321 9.12 30.36 -20.38
N PHE A 322 9.73 30.00 -19.25
CA PHE A 322 10.86 30.74 -18.70
C PHE A 322 12.20 30.38 -19.34
N GLY A 323 12.35 29.20 -19.95
CA GLY A 323 13.63 28.74 -20.50
C GLY A 323 14.77 28.72 -19.48
N LEU A 324 14.43 28.77 -18.18
CA LEU A 324 15.34 28.85 -17.04
C LEU A 324 14.97 27.77 -16.03
N PRO A 325 15.91 27.29 -15.20
CA PRO A 325 15.59 26.45 -14.06
C PRO A 325 14.70 27.25 -13.10
N VAL A 326 13.42 26.91 -13.05
CA VAL A 326 12.46 27.50 -12.10
C VAL A 326 12.43 26.66 -10.84
N VAL A 327 12.71 27.29 -9.69
CA VAL A 327 12.97 26.57 -8.43
C VAL A 327 11.78 26.60 -7.47
N HIS A 328 10.93 27.64 -7.52
CA HIS A 328 9.82 27.79 -6.57
C HIS A 328 8.65 28.58 -7.16
N TYR A 329 7.42 28.16 -6.82
CA TYR A 329 6.15 28.81 -7.19
C TYR A 329 5.38 29.15 -5.93
N THR A 330 4.96 30.41 -5.79
CA THR A 330 3.94 30.80 -4.81
C THR A 330 2.72 31.34 -5.56
N SER A 331 1.56 30.73 -5.33
CA SER A 331 0.29 31.29 -5.78
C SER A 331 -0.09 32.47 -4.89
N GLN A 332 -0.55 33.56 -5.50
CA GLN A 332 -0.92 34.79 -4.78
C GLN A 332 0.20 35.29 -3.86
N ALA A 333 1.36 35.53 -4.46
CA ALA A 333 2.43 36.24 -3.78
C ALA A 333 1.96 37.67 -3.50
N THR A 334 1.48 37.88 -2.28
CA THR A 334 1.34 39.22 -1.74
C THR A 334 2.72 39.85 -1.83
N VAL A 335 2.84 40.98 -2.52
CA VAL A 335 4.06 41.78 -2.48
C VAL A 335 4.13 42.39 -1.06
N GLY A 336 4.43 41.56 -0.05
CA GLY A 336 4.33 41.89 1.37
C GLY A 336 4.07 40.65 2.21
N GLY A 337 5.10 39.81 2.40
CA GLY A 337 5.02 38.51 3.05
C GLY A 337 4.12 38.47 4.29
N MET A 338 3.03 37.73 4.18
CA MET A 338 2.31 37.01 5.24
C MET A 338 1.01 36.51 4.62
N GLY A 339 0.60 35.29 4.98
CA GLY A 339 -0.78 34.87 4.82
C GLY A 339 -1.71 35.80 5.61
N LEU A 340 -2.11 36.92 5.00
CA LEU A 340 -3.12 37.82 5.51
C LEU A 340 -3.78 38.50 4.31
N LYS A 341 -4.97 38.01 3.95
CA LYS A 341 -5.90 38.68 3.04
C LYS A 341 -6.19 40.10 3.55
N ARG A 342 -5.39 41.10 3.16
CA ARG A 342 -5.75 42.51 3.33
C ARG A 342 -6.56 42.97 2.11
N LYS A 343 -7.78 43.43 2.40
CA LYS A 343 -8.78 43.84 1.43
C LYS A 343 -8.28 45.09 0.69
N GLY A 344 -7.86 44.94 -0.57
CA GLY A 344 -7.49 46.06 -1.46
C GLY A 344 -6.17 45.94 -2.22
N GLU A 345 -5.34 44.93 -1.95
CA GLU A 345 -4.09 44.73 -2.70
C GLU A 345 -4.33 43.92 -3.98
N LYS A 346 -4.08 44.52 -5.15
CA LYS A 346 -4.02 43.79 -6.43
C LYS A 346 -2.68 43.05 -6.50
N GLN A 347 -2.74 41.74 -6.37
CA GLN A 347 -1.58 40.84 -6.41
C GLN A 347 -1.39 40.30 -7.83
N ALA A 348 -0.16 39.89 -8.15
CA ALA A 348 0.08 39.10 -9.35
C ALA A 348 -0.39 37.67 -9.11
N ASP A 349 -0.75 36.98 -10.19
CA ASP A 349 -1.22 35.60 -10.09
C ASP A 349 -0.09 34.68 -9.61
N TYR A 350 1.14 34.91 -10.09
CA TYR A 350 2.33 34.18 -9.66
C TYR A 350 3.56 35.06 -9.48
N LEU A 351 4.36 34.67 -8.51
CA LEU A 351 5.75 35.06 -8.36
C LEU A 351 6.63 33.81 -8.43
N VAL A 352 7.61 33.84 -9.33
CA VAL A 352 8.41 32.67 -9.67
C VAL A 352 9.88 32.97 -9.46
N LYS A 353 10.61 32.10 -8.75
CA LYS A 353 12.07 32.20 -8.67
C LYS A 353 12.70 31.58 -9.92
N ALA A 354 13.12 32.44 -10.84
CA ALA A 354 13.70 32.11 -12.13
C ALA A 354 15.25 32.18 -12.07
N GLY A 355 15.89 31.05 -12.39
CA GLY A 355 17.33 30.95 -12.53
C GLY A 355 18.10 30.78 -11.21
N MET A 356 19.37 30.42 -11.34
CA MET A 356 20.24 30.04 -10.22
C MET A 356 20.56 31.21 -9.27
N LEU A 357 20.52 32.45 -9.77
CA LEU A 357 20.76 33.66 -8.99
C LEU A 357 19.49 34.16 -8.25
N GLY A 358 18.37 33.45 -8.39
CA GLY A 358 17.15 33.70 -7.64
C GLY A 358 16.35 34.93 -8.06
N ASN A 359 16.47 35.36 -9.32
CA ASN A 359 15.66 36.46 -9.84
C ASN A 359 14.17 36.10 -9.85
N LEU A 360 13.32 37.02 -9.44
CA LEU A 360 11.87 36.84 -9.46
C LEU A 360 11.30 37.15 -10.84
N ALA A 361 10.27 36.40 -11.24
CA ALA A 361 9.44 36.68 -12.39
C ALA A 361 7.97 36.80 -11.99
N ILE A 362 7.20 37.56 -12.77
CA ILE A 362 5.79 37.83 -12.53
C ILE A 362 4.98 37.27 -13.69
N VAL A 363 3.93 36.52 -13.37
CA VAL A 363 2.97 36.01 -14.37
C VAL A 363 1.58 36.55 -14.03
N GLU A 364 0.91 37.07 -15.04
CA GLU A 364 -0.51 37.45 -15.01
C GLU A 364 -1.25 36.61 -16.05
N ILE A 365 -2.40 36.09 -15.65
CA ILE A 365 -3.21 35.17 -16.42
C ILE A 365 -4.58 35.80 -16.65
N LYS A 366 -5.04 35.73 -17.90
CA LYS A 366 -6.40 36.08 -18.30
C LYS A 366 -7.08 34.83 -18.87
N THR A 367 -8.30 34.97 -19.36
CA THR A 367 -9.02 33.82 -19.92
C THR A 367 -8.65 33.55 -21.38
N THR A 368 -8.92 32.33 -21.86
CA THR A 368 -8.81 31.97 -23.28
C THR A 368 -9.70 32.84 -24.18
N GLU A 369 -10.83 33.31 -23.65
CA GLU A 369 -11.82 34.11 -24.37
C GLU A 369 -11.56 35.61 -24.29
N THR A 370 -10.49 36.02 -23.62
CA THR A 370 -10.17 37.44 -23.47
C THR A 370 -9.82 38.04 -24.85
N PRO A 371 -10.57 39.05 -25.33
CA PRO A 371 -10.30 39.65 -26.63
C PRO A 371 -8.95 40.38 -26.63
N LEU A 372 -8.18 40.18 -27.68
CA LEU A 372 -6.85 40.79 -27.86
C LEU A 372 -6.92 42.14 -28.58
N LEU A 373 -7.94 42.35 -29.42
CA LEU A 373 -8.09 43.52 -30.27
C LEU A 373 -9.48 44.13 -30.15
N THR A 374 -9.63 45.37 -30.59
CA THR A 374 -10.92 46.04 -30.73
C THR A 374 -11.81 45.32 -31.75
N LYS A 375 -13.12 45.33 -31.51
CA LYS A 375 -14.10 44.71 -32.43
C LYS A 375 -14.04 45.33 -33.83
N ASP A 376 -13.98 46.65 -33.88
CA ASP A 376 -13.88 47.42 -35.12
C ASP A 376 -12.44 47.89 -35.37
N PRO A 377 -11.99 47.98 -36.64
CA PRO A 377 -10.66 48.47 -36.95
C PRO A 377 -10.53 49.96 -36.59
N TYR A 378 -9.46 50.30 -35.89
CA TYR A 378 -9.11 51.68 -35.56
C TYR A 378 -8.86 52.52 -36.82
N ARG A 379 -8.21 51.94 -37.84
CA ARG A 379 -8.11 52.49 -39.19
C ARG A 379 -8.47 51.42 -40.20
N PRO A 380 -9.68 51.48 -40.79
CA PRO A 380 -10.13 50.49 -41.75
C PRO A 380 -9.22 50.39 -42.99
N PRO A 381 -9.07 49.21 -43.60
CA PRO A 381 -9.45 47.87 -43.09
C PRO A 381 -8.28 47.13 -42.40
N HIS A 382 -7.13 47.77 -42.20
CA HIS A 382 -5.86 47.06 -41.94
C HIS A 382 -5.31 47.20 -40.52
N LEU A 383 -5.85 48.09 -39.69
CA LEU A 383 -5.30 48.38 -38.37
C LEU A 383 -6.38 48.28 -37.29
N TYR A 384 -6.19 47.32 -36.39
CA TYR A 384 -7.02 47.12 -35.20
C TYR A 384 -6.28 47.65 -33.98
N GLY A 385 -7.02 48.25 -33.05
CA GLY A 385 -6.45 48.68 -31.77
C GLY A 385 -6.31 47.49 -30.82
N PRO A 386 -5.38 47.52 -29.86
CA PRO A 386 -5.34 46.52 -28.79
C PRO A 386 -6.57 46.67 -27.89
N HIS A 387 -7.11 45.55 -27.40
CA HIS A 387 -8.26 45.58 -26.50
C HIS A 387 -7.86 46.18 -25.13
N PRO A 388 -8.79 46.85 -24.40
CA PRO A 388 -8.53 47.35 -23.05
C PRO A 388 -8.02 46.28 -22.07
N GLU A 389 -8.50 45.05 -22.16
CA GLU A 389 -8.00 43.92 -21.33
C GLU A 389 -6.53 43.59 -21.61
N LEU A 390 -6.12 43.58 -22.88
CA LEU A 390 -4.72 43.32 -23.27
C LEU A 390 -3.78 44.42 -22.77
N THR A 391 -4.17 45.67 -23.01
CA THR A 391 -3.38 46.84 -22.55
C THR A 391 -3.39 46.97 -21.02
N GLY A 392 -4.52 46.69 -20.38
CA GLY A 392 -4.69 46.69 -18.93
C GLY A 392 -3.83 45.64 -18.25
N GLY A 393 -3.83 44.40 -18.77
CA GLY A 393 -2.99 43.31 -18.26
C GLY A 393 -1.49 43.61 -18.36
N ALA A 394 -1.04 44.16 -19.51
CA ALA A 394 0.36 44.55 -19.67
C ALA A 394 0.76 45.67 -18.69
N ASN A 395 -0.07 46.70 -18.53
CA ASN A 395 0.19 47.79 -17.59
C ASN A 395 0.17 47.32 -16.13
N GLN A 396 -0.69 46.37 -15.79
CA GLN A 396 -0.76 45.76 -14.46
C GLN A 396 0.56 45.05 -14.11
N LEU A 397 1.11 44.26 -15.03
CA LEU A 397 2.40 43.60 -14.84
C LEU A 397 3.55 44.59 -14.62
N VAL A 398 3.57 45.69 -15.39
CA VAL A 398 4.61 46.73 -15.24
C VAL A 398 4.49 47.45 -13.88
N ASP A 399 3.27 47.75 -13.42
CA ASP A 399 3.05 48.34 -12.08
C ASP A 399 3.50 47.36 -10.98
N GLN A 400 3.14 46.08 -11.09
CA GLN A 400 3.55 45.04 -10.16
C GLN A 400 5.08 44.87 -10.11
N LYS A 401 5.75 44.87 -11.27
CA LYS A 401 7.21 44.85 -11.38
C LYS A 401 7.84 46.02 -10.63
N LEU A 402 7.33 47.23 -10.82
CA LEU A 402 7.84 48.43 -10.13
C LEU A 402 7.68 48.32 -8.61
N ARG A 403 6.52 47.84 -8.13
CA ARG A 403 6.28 47.62 -6.70
C ARG A 403 7.20 46.56 -6.12
N LEU A 404 7.45 45.47 -6.85
CA LEU A 404 8.36 44.42 -6.42
C LEU A 404 9.78 44.95 -6.27
N ILE A 405 10.30 45.66 -7.28
CA ILE A 405 11.65 46.25 -7.23
C ILE A 405 11.79 47.21 -6.04
N LYS A 406 10.77 48.02 -5.75
CA LYS A 406 10.79 48.97 -4.62
C LYS A 406 10.77 48.29 -3.26
N SER A 407 10.06 47.17 -3.13
CA SER A 407 9.85 46.49 -1.85
C SER A 407 10.87 45.40 -1.54
N ILE A 408 11.65 44.93 -2.52
CA ILE A 408 12.52 43.76 -2.36
C ILE A 408 13.63 43.96 -1.30
N ALA A 409 14.14 45.18 -1.13
CA ALA A 409 15.20 45.48 -0.17
C ALA A 409 14.71 45.28 1.27
N ALA A 410 13.54 45.82 1.61
CA ALA A 410 12.92 45.63 2.91
C ALA A 410 12.60 44.15 3.20
N LYS A 411 12.14 43.41 2.19
CA LYS A 411 11.80 41.99 2.35
C LYS A 411 13.00 41.10 2.68
N LYS A 412 14.18 41.40 2.10
CA LYS A 412 15.41 40.68 2.41
C LYS A 412 15.89 40.88 3.84
N GLU A 413 15.52 42.00 4.46
CA GLU A 413 15.84 42.29 5.85
C GLU A 413 14.86 41.59 6.82
N GLU A 414 13.63 41.29 6.37
CA GLU A 414 12.58 40.65 7.17
C GLU A 414 12.62 39.11 7.11
N GLU A 415 13.06 38.51 5.99
CA GLU A 415 13.10 37.04 5.81
C GLU A 415 14.51 36.48 6.03
N GLU A 416 14.81 36.01 7.25
CA GLU A 416 16.09 35.35 7.60
C GLU A 416 16.29 34.00 6.88
N GLU A 417 15.23 33.33 6.40
CA GLU A 417 15.28 31.96 5.87
C GLU A 417 15.39 31.86 4.32
N GLU A 418 15.12 32.93 3.55
CA GLU A 418 15.24 32.95 2.07
C GLU A 418 16.18 34.03 1.51
N PRO A 419 17.48 34.05 1.89
CA PRO A 419 18.42 35.13 1.55
C PRO A 419 18.76 35.27 0.05
N ASN A 420 18.29 34.35 -0.81
CA ASN A 420 18.69 34.24 -2.21
C ASN A 420 17.63 34.75 -3.21
N ILE A 421 16.66 35.56 -2.81
CA ILE A 421 15.69 36.16 -3.74
C ILE A 421 16.26 37.47 -4.31
N GLN A 422 16.14 37.69 -5.62
CA GLN A 422 16.63 38.89 -6.31
C GLN A 422 15.54 39.49 -7.20
N ALA A 423 15.58 40.81 -7.41
CA ALA A 423 14.73 41.50 -8.38
C ALA A 423 15.58 42.36 -9.34
N TRP A 424 16.79 41.89 -9.68
CA TRP A 424 17.70 42.59 -10.58
C TRP A 424 17.18 42.61 -12.02
N SER A 425 16.57 41.49 -12.42
CA SER A 425 15.81 41.38 -13.66
C SER A 425 14.52 40.65 -13.33
N VAL A 426 13.38 41.29 -13.61
CA VAL A 426 12.04 40.75 -13.35
C VAL A 426 11.33 40.53 -14.68
N PRO A 427 11.38 39.32 -15.24
CA PRO A 427 10.58 38.95 -16.40
C PRO A 427 9.09 39.06 -16.06
N CYS A 428 8.31 39.71 -16.93
CA CYS A 428 6.86 39.76 -16.82
C CYS A 428 6.23 38.97 -17.98
N ILE A 429 5.30 38.07 -17.67
CA ILE A 429 4.60 37.25 -18.66
C ILE A 429 3.11 37.48 -18.52
N LEU A 430 2.45 37.80 -19.63
CA LEU A 430 1.00 37.87 -19.74
C LEU A 430 0.51 36.68 -20.57
N ILE A 431 -0.25 35.78 -19.96
CA ILE A 431 -0.93 34.67 -20.63
C ILE A 431 -2.38 35.11 -20.91
N ILE A 432 -2.75 35.32 -22.17
CA ILE A 432 -4.03 35.97 -22.51
C ILE A 432 -4.60 35.52 -23.86
N GLY A 433 -5.89 35.18 -23.87
CA GLY A 433 -6.66 35.01 -25.10
C GLY A 433 -6.16 33.88 -26.01
N ARG A 434 -6.59 33.95 -27.27
CA ARG A 434 -6.16 33.07 -28.36
C ARG A 434 -5.72 33.89 -29.57
N LEU A 435 -4.83 33.35 -30.40
CA LEU A 435 -4.39 34.07 -31.60
C LEU A 435 -5.59 34.43 -32.49
N PRO A 436 -5.64 35.68 -33.02
CA PRO A 436 -6.67 36.05 -33.98
C PRO A 436 -6.56 35.20 -35.25
N GLU A 437 -7.66 34.90 -35.92
CA GLU A 437 -7.62 34.08 -37.15
C GLU A 437 -7.27 34.91 -38.39
N LYS A 438 -7.75 36.16 -38.47
CA LYS A 438 -7.64 36.99 -39.67
C LYS A 438 -6.27 37.64 -39.82
N LYS A 439 -5.78 37.74 -41.06
CA LYS A 439 -4.45 38.30 -41.39
C LYS A 439 -4.18 39.70 -40.81
N ASN A 440 -5.13 40.64 -40.94
CA ASN A 440 -4.95 42.02 -40.46
C ASN A 440 -5.00 42.11 -38.92
N GLU A 441 -5.78 41.24 -38.28
CA GLU A 441 -5.86 41.13 -36.82
C GLU A 441 -4.56 40.54 -36.27
N LYS A 442 -4.09 39.41 -36.82
CA LYS A 442 -2.76 38.83 -36.49
C LYS A 442 -1.65 39.87 -36.60
N ARG A 443 -1.58 40.59 -37.73
CA ARG A 443 -0.60 41.65 -37.93
C ARG A 443 -0.69 42.75 -36.86
N SER A 444 -1.90 43.19 -36.51
CA SER A 444 -2.10 44.25 -35.51
C SER A 444 -1.69 43.77 -34.11
N PHE A 445 -2.02 42.53 -33.76
CA PHE A 445 -1.59 41.90 -32.51
C PHE A 445 -0.06 41.78 -32.42
N GLU A 446 0.60 41.28 -33.48
CA GLU A 446 2.07 41.18 -33.51
C GLU A 446 2.78 42.53 -33.36
N ILE A 447 2.26 43.58 -34.02
CA ILE A 447 2.82 44.94 -33.90
C ILE A 447 2.73 45.41 -32.44
N TYR A 448 1.57 45.23 -31.81
CA TYR A 448 1.40 45.62 -30.41
C TYR A 448 2.28 44.78 -29.49
N ARG A 449 2.25 43.45 -29.62
CA ARG A 449 3.06 42.52 -28.84
C ARG A 449 4.55 42.84 -28.93
N GLY A 450 5.08 42.97 -30.14
CA GLY A 450 6.50 43.29 -30.37
C GLY A 450 6.94 44.67 -29.86
N SER A 451 5.99 45.57 -29.56
CA SER A 451 6.29 46.87 -28.95
C SER A 451 6.43 46.83 -27.42
N GLN A 452 5.97 45.76 -26.76
CA GLN A 452 6.06 45.60 -25.31
C GLN A 452 7.44 45.05 -24.92
N LYS A 453 8.33 45.93 -24.45
CA LYS A 453 9.72 45.56 -24.10
C LYS A 453 9.85 44.79 -22.80
N ASP A 454 9.00 45.13 -21.82
CA ASP A 454 9.08 44.60 -20.46
C ASP A 454 8.15 43.40 -20.21
N VAL A 455 7.21 43.14 -21.12
CA VAL A 455 6.14 42.14 -20.95
C VAL A 455 6.14 41.18 -22.13
N LEU A 456 6.38 39.90 -21.86
CA LEU A 456 6.16 38.82 -22.82
C LEU A 456 4.67 38.49 -22.86
N ILE A 457 4.02 38.74 -23.99
CA ILE A 457 2.61 38.37 -24.21
C ILE A 457 2.56 37.05 -24.95
N ILE A 458 1.90 36.04 -24.40
CA ILE A 458 1.68 34.75 -25.02
C ILE A 458 0.21 34.35 -24.94
N THR A 459 -0.33 33.77 -26.01
CA THR A 459 -1.69 33.23 -26.01
C THR A 459 -1.73 31.78 -25.53
N PHE A 460 -2.91 31.31 -25.14
CA PHE A 460 -3.07 29.93 -24.66
C PHE A 460 -2.73 28.88 -25.73
N ASP A 461 -3.08 29.15 -26.99
CA ASP A 461 -2.80 28.29 -28.12
C ASP A 461 -1.31 28.29 -28.51
N GLU A 462 -0.60 29.41 -28.36
CA GLU A 462 0.86 29.44 -28.50
C GLU A 462 1.55 28.64 -27.39
N LEU A 463 1.05 28.73 -26.16
CA LEU A 463 1.56 27.95 -25.03
C LEU A 463 1.36 26.45 -25.24
N LEU A 464 0.16 26.04 -25.68
CA LEU A 464 -0.12 24.66 -26.05
C LEU A 464 0.79 24.18 -27.19
N ALA A 465 0.98 25.00 -28.23
CA ALA A 465 1.87 24.67 -29.35
C ALA A 465 3.32 24.45 -28.90
N LYS A 466 3.80 25.20 -27.90
CA LYS A 466 5.14 24.96 -27.31
C LYS A 466 5.24 23.61 -26.60
N LEU A 467 4.19 23.19 -25.89
CA LEU A 467 4.14 21.86 -25.26
C LEU A 467 4.15 20.75 -26.30
N VAL A 468 3.37 20.91 -27.37
CA VAL A 468 3.34 19.97 -28.50
C VAL A 468 4.72 19.87 -29.17
N ALA A 469 5.35 21.00 -29.49
CA ALA A 469 6.69 21.02 -30.09
C ALA A 469 7.74 20.37 -29.17
N LEU A 470 7.63 20.56 -27.85
CA LEU A 470 8.50 19.89 -26.89
C LEU A 470 8.27 18.38 -26.87
N HIS A 471 7.01 17.94 -26.92
CA HIS A 471 6.68 16.51 -27.01
C HIS A 471 7.25 15.88 -28.28
N GLU A 472 7.06 16.53 -29.43
CA GLU A 472 7.63 16.10 -30.71
C GLU A 472 9.14 15.97 -30.64
N PHE A 473 9.83 17.00 -30.13
CA PHE A 473 11.28 17.00 -29.96
C PHE A 473 11.77 15.83 -29.10
N LEU A 474 11.10 15.55 -27.99
CA LEU A 474 11.46 14.44 -27.09
C LEU A 474 11.12 13.07 -27.68
N THR A 475 10.21 13.00 -28.66
CA THR A 475 9.81 11.74 -29.32
C THR A 475 10.69 11.43 -30.53
N THR A 476 11.15 12.46 -31.24
CA THR A 476 12.10 12.31 -32.34
C THR A 476 13.47 11.91 -31.80
N LYS A 477 13.84 10.64 -31.98
CA LYS A 477 15.25 10.23 -31.90
C LYS A 477 16.03 11.10 -32.89
N PRO A 478 17.24 11.57 -32.56
CA PRO A 478 18.08 12.18 -33.57
C PRO A 478 18.20 11.16 -34.71
N GLU A 479 17.71 11.51 -35.89
CA GLU A 479 18.08 10.78 -37.11
C GLU A 479 19.61 10.71 -37.11
N GLU A 480 20.16 9.53 -37.42
CA GLU A 480 21.59 9.38 -37.64
C GLU A 480 22.03 10.52 -38.55
N VAL A 481 22.76 11.48 -37.98
CA VAL A 481 23.29 12.60 -38.72
C VAL A 481 24.16 11.99 -39.81
N ASP A 482 23.68 12.12 -41.05
CA ASP A 482 24.37 11.69 -42.26
C ASP A 482 25.86 12.07 -42.15
N GLU A 483 26.75 11.09 -42.35
CA GLU A 483 28.20 11.14 -42.04
C GLU A 483 28.97 12.27 -42.77
N ASP A 484 28.31 13.10 -43.58
CA ASP A 484 28.94 14.11 -44.43
C ASP A 484 29.29 15.44 -43.72
N ILE A 485 28.97 15.63 -42.43
CA ILE A 485 29.49 16.77 -41.64
C ILE A 485 30.96 16.56 -41.24
N SER A 486 31.47 15.32 -41.31
CA SER A 486 32.89 15.01 -41.06
C SER A 486 33.86 15.57 -42.11
N LYS A 487 33.36 16.20 -43.19
CA LYS A 487 34.18 16.86 -44.23
C LYS A 487 34.28 18.38 -44.11
N LEU A 488 33.75 18.99 -43.05
CA LEU A 488 33.72 20.46 -42.88
C LEU A 488 34.46 21.00 -41.64
N VAL A 489 35.33 20.20 -41.00
CA VAL A 489 36.25 20.66 -39.94
C VAL A 489 37.69 20.60 -40.43
#